data_AF-A0A6C2USI9-F1
#
_entry.id   AF-A0A6C2USI9-F1
#
_cell.length_a   1.000
_cell.length_b   1.000
_cell.length_c   1.000
_cell.angle_alpha   90.00
_cell.angle_beta   90.00
_cell.angle_gamma   90.00
#
_symmetry.space_group_name_H-M   'P 1'
#
loop_
_entity.id
_entity.type
_entity.pdbx_description
1 polymer ?
#
loop_
_entity_poly.entity_id
_entity_poly.type
_entity_poly.pdbx_seq_one_letter_code
_entity_poly.pdbx_strand_id
1 'polypeptide(L)'
;MKMDIKQWFTYTHLDLYLSQIDFFLKGIQERVLPAFDDLDNDAMIFEQREFERLSEVVNPKVMNEADLAEIVRNMAINYCTSFQNVLQGMHNLLAVGMFHLFEQQVCTFNQAFQYGRPIRSFAQPAIEKCALLPSSTNARSSNAFCGTSACGRRVFH
;
A
#
# COMPACT_ATOMS: atom_id res chain seq x y z
N MET A 1 -16.16 4.53 41.64
CA MET A 1 -16.46 5.48 40.55
C MET A 1 -16.91 4.66 39.34
N LYS A 2 -18.17 4.75 38.91
CA LYS A 2 -18.62 4.06 37.68
C LYS A 2 -18.15 4.90 36.51
N MET A 3 -17.18 4.40 35.76
CA MET A 3 -16.69 5.06 34.55
C MET A 3 -17.71 4.85 33.44
N ASP A 4 -18.13 5.93 32.77
CA ASP A 4 -19.00 5.86 31.59
C ASP A 4 -18.26 5.11 30.46
N ILE A 5 -19.00 4.36 29.64
CA ILE A 5 -18.51 3.73 28.40
C ILE A 5 -17.74 4.72 27.54
N LYS A 6 -18.23 5.97 27.41
CA LYS A 6 -17.52 7.01 26.67
C LYS A 6 -16.18 7.33 27.33
N GLN A 7 -16.15 7.53 28.65
CA GLN A 7 -14.91 7.81 29.37
C GLN A 7 -13.92 6.64 29.29
N TRP A 8 -14.38 5.40 29.43
CA TRP A 8 -13.55 4.21 29.29
C TRP A 8 -12.95 4.06 27.89
N PHE A 9 -13.76 4.29 26.86
CA PHE A 9 -13.29 4.22 25.48
C PHE A 9 -12.28 5.33 25.16
N THR A 10 -12.61 6.58 25.48
CA THR A 10 -11.76 7.75 25.21
C THR A 10 -10.42 7.65 25.94
N TYR A 11 -10.40 7.25 27.22
CA TYR A 11 -9.17 7.21 28.01
C TYR A 11 -8.20 6.08 27.61
N THR A 12 -8.72 5.01 27.00
CA THR A 12 -7.97 3.75 26.96
C THR A 12 -7.59 3.34 25.54
N HIS A 13 -8.34 3.73 24.50
CA HIS A 13 -8.17 3.12 23.17
C HIS A 13 -8.29 4.07 21.98
N LEU A 14 -8.79 5.30 22.16
CA LEU A 14 -8.90 6.27 21.06
C LEU A 14 -7.53 6.61 20.48
N ASP A 15 -6.54 6.90 21.33
CA ASP A 15 -5.17 7.21 20.90
C ASP A 15 -4.52 6.07 20.14
N LEU A 16 -4.80 4.82 20.53
CA LEU A 16 -4.30 3.63 19.84
C LEU A 16 -4.87 3.53 18.41
N TYR A 17 -6.17 3.74 18.26
CA TYR A 17 -6.85 3.67 16.96
C TYR A 17 -6.41 4.80 16.04
N LEU A 18 -6.29 6.01 16.59
CA LEU A 18 -5.76 7.16 15.86
C LEU A 18 -4.31 6.92 15.43
N SER A 19 -3.47 6.37 16.31
CA SER A 19 -2.06 6.06 15.98
C SER A 19 -1.93 5.03 14.85
N GLN A 20 -2.82 4.04 14.79
CA GLN A 20 -2.84 3.05 13.70
C GLN A 20 -3.24 3.68 12.36
N ILE A 21 -4.23 4.57 12.38
CA ILE A 21 -4.65 5.33 11.19
C ILE A 21 -3.50 6.22 10.73
N ASP A 22 -2.87 6.96 11.66
CA ASP A 22 -1.73 7.83 11.37
C ASP A 22 -0.57 7.06 10.77
N PHE A 23 -0.22 5.91 11.32
CA PHE A 23 0.85 5.07 10.79
C PHE A 23 0.54 4.59 9.37
N PHE A 24 -0.71 4.18 9.12
CA PHE A 24 -1.15 3.73 7.80
C PHE A 24 -1.10 4.86 6.76
N LEU A 25 -1.57 6.06 7.13
CA LEU A 25 -1.55 7.24 6.25
C LEU A 25 -0.13 7.75 6.00
N LYS A 26 0.74 7.78 7.02
CA LYS A 26 2.14 8.17 6.87
C LYS A 26 2.89 7.27 5.88
N GLY A 27 2.65 5.96 5.93
CA GLY A 27 3.25 5.03 4.97
C GLY A 27 2.94 5.39 3.51
N ILE A 28 1.76 5.93 3.26
CA ILE A 28 1.31 6.34 1.92
C ILE A 28 1.90 7.70 1.55
N GLN A 29 1.83 8.68 2.46
CA GLN A 29 2.37 10.01 2.24
C GLN A 29 3.90 10.00 2.03
N GLU A 30 4.62 9.16 2.75
CA GLU A 30 6.09 9.16 2.71
C GLU A 30 6.68 8.25 1.62
N ARG A 31 5.94 7.22 1.16
CA ARG A 31 6.50 6.22 0.23
C ARG A 31 5.79 6.12 -1.10
N VAL A 32 4.49 6.44 -1.13
CA VAL A 32 3.65 6.18 -2.31
C VAL A 32 3.45 7.46 -3.10
N LEU A 33 2.93 8.51 -2.46
CA LEU A 33 2.63 9.78 -3.14
C LEU A 33 3.86 10.46 -3.77
N PRO A 34 5.05 10.47 -3.14
CA PRO A 34 6.22 11.15 -3.72
C PRO A 34 6.66 10.60 -5.08
N ALA A 35 6.28 9.35 -5.41
CA ALA A 35 6.58 8.74 -6.71
C ALA A 35 5.69 9.29 -7.85
N PHE A 36 4.70 10.14 -7.54
CA PHE A 36 3.75 10.71 -8.50
C PHE A 36 3.70 12.25 -8.46
N ASP A 37 4.56 12.90 -7.66
CA ASP A 37 4.50 14.35 -7.41
C ASP A 37 4.81 15.20 -8.66
N ASP A 38 5.62 14.70 -9.60
CA ASP A 38 6.08 15.47 -10.77
C ASP A 38 5.87 14.71 -12.09
N LEU A 39 4.68 14.11 -12.25
CA LEU A 39 4.36 13.28 -13.41
C LEU A 39 4.45 14.04 -14.74
N ASP A 40 4.14 15.34 -14.74
CA ASP A 40 4.19 16.17 -15.95
C ASP A 40 5.65 16.35 -16.43
N ASN A 41 6.59 16.58 -15.51
CA ASN A 41 8.01 16.66 -15.83
C ASN A 41 8.56 15.30 -16.27
N ASP A 42 8.18 14.21 -15.59
CA ASP A 42 8.54 12.86 -15.98
C ASP A 42 8.05 12.54 -17.41
N ALA A 43 6.87 13.02 -17.78
CA ALA A 43 6.32 12.91 -19.13
C ALA A 43 7.15 13.66 -20.16
N MET A 44 7.57 14.88 -19.86
CA MET A 44 8.41 15.69 -20.74
C MET A 44 9.79 15.05 -20.94
N ILE A 45 10.39 14.53 -19.87
CA ILE A 45 11.67 13.81 -19.92
C ILE A 45 11.51 12.53 -20.75
N PHE A 46 10.41 11.81 -20.57
CA PHE A 46 10.09 10.62 -21.35
C PHE A 46 9.89 10.95 -22.84
N GLU A 47 9.13 12.01 -23.15
CA GLU A 47 8.89 12.51 -24.51
C GLU A 47 10.23 12.84 -25.19
N GLN A 48 11.06 13.67 -24.56
CA GLN A 48 12.36 14.05 -25.12
C GLN A 48 13.27 12.83 -25.37
N ARG A 49 13.33 11.91 -24.40
CA ARG A 49 14.15 10.70 -24.49
C ARG A 49 13.71 9.78 -25.62
N GLU A 50 12.41 9.55 -25.76
CA GLU A 50 11.89 8.69 -26.82
C GLU A 50 12.01 9.34 -28.20
N PHE A 51 11.91 10.67 -28.27
CA PHE A 51 12.16 11.42 -29.50
C PHE A 51 13.61 11.25 -29.96
N GLU A 52 14.58 11.49 -29.07
CA GLU A 52 16.01 11.28 -29.34
C GLU A 52 16.26 9.84 -29.79
N ARG A 53 15.78 8.86 -29.01
CA ARG A 53 15.96 7.43 -29.30
C ARG A 53 15.38 7.01 -30.65
N LEU A 54 14.21 7.51 -31.02
CA LEU A 54 13.56 7.14 -32.29
C LEU A 54 14.13 7.91 -33.48
N SER A 55 14.58 9.14 -33.28
CA SER A 55 15.19 9.96 -34.33
C SER A 55 16.47 9.32 -34.91
N GLU A 56 17.20 8.53 -34.12
CA GLU A 56 18.39 7.79 -34.55
C GLU A 56 18.08 6.61 -35.49
N VAL A 57 16.87 6.06 -35.43
CA VAL A 57 16.53 4.78 -36.08
C VAL A 57 15.50 4.96 -37.20
N VAL A 58 14.74 6.04 -37.17
CA VAL A 58 13.69 6.33 -38.15
C VAL A 58 14.29 6.85 -39.46
N ASN A 59 13.80 6.32 -40.58
CA ASN A 59 14.21 6.77 -41.91
C ASN A 59 13.46 8.09 -42.27
N PRO A 60 14.18 9.21 -42.50
CA PRO A 60 13.56 10.50 -42.81
C PRO A 60 12.77 10.53 -44.12
N LYS A 61 12.97 9.54 -45.01
CA LYS A 61 12.22 9.40 -46.27
C LYS A 61 10.83 8.76 -46.07
N VAL A 62 10.61 8.10 -44.93
CA VAL A 62 9.38 7.37 -44.62
C VAL A 62 8.53 8.13 -43.60
N MET A 63 9.17 8.83 -42.67
CA MET A 63 8.51 9.55 -41.60
C MET A 63 9.23 10.87 -41.39
N ASN A 64 8.47 11.96 -41.40
CA ASN A 64 9.04 13.28 -41.16
C ASN A 64 9.13 13.54 -39.64
N GLU A 65 9.81 14.63 -39.28
CA GLU A 65 10.03 14.99 -37.88
C GLU A 65 8.73 15.33 -37.11
N ALA A 66 7.75 15.92 -37.81
CA ALA A 66 6.46 16.25 -37.21
C ALA A 66 5.64 14.99 -36.89
N ASP A 67 5.63 14.00 -37.80
CA ASP A 67 4.99 12.70 -37.58
C ASP A 67 5.61 11.98 -36.38
N LEU A 68 6.95 12.04 -36.27
CA LEU A 68 7.68 11.45 -35.15
C LEU A 68 7.35 12.16 -33.82
N ALA A 69 7.32 13.49 -33.82
CA ALA A 69 6.95 14.27 -32.64
C ALA A 69 5.54 13.93 -32.15
N GLU A 70 4.58 13.77 -33.07
CA GLU A 70 3.20 13.38 -32.71
C GLU A 70 3.14 11.97 -32.09
N ILE A 71 3.86 10.99 -32.66
CA ILE A 71 3.93 9.63 -32.11
C ILE A 71 4.49 9.65 -30.68
N VAL A 72 5.60 10.36 -30.47
CA VAL A 72 6.27 10.41 -29.18
C VAL A 72 5.43 11.14 -28.14
N ARG A 73 4.75 12.22 -28.54
CA ARG A 73 3.78 12.91 -27.69
C ARG A 73 2.63 12.00 -27.26
N ASN A 74 2.09 11.20 -28.19
CA ASN A 74 1.07 10.21 -27.87
C ASN A 74 1.60 9.12 -26.92
N MET A 75 2.87 8.72 -27.05
CA MET A 75 3.51 7.80 -26.10
C MET A 75 3.62 8.42 -24.70
N ALA A 76 4.01 9.70 -24.60
CA ALA A 76 4.09 10.41 -23.32
C ALA A 76 2.71 10.56 -22.65
N ILE A 77 1.66 10.85 -23.43
CA ILE A 77 0.28 10.89 -22.92
C ILE A 77 -0.14 9.51 -22.36
N ASN A 78 0.17 8.43 -23.09
CA ASN A 78 -0.12 7.06 -22.64
C ASN A 78 0.67 6.69 -21.36
N TYR A 79 1.91 7.16 -21.25
CA TYR A 79 2.73 7.01 -20.06
C TYR A 79 2.04 7.67 -18.85
N CYS A 80 1.68 8.96 -18.95
CA CYS A 80 0.97 9.66 -17.86
C CYS A 80 -0.34 8.97 -17.48
N THR A 81 -1.14 8.60 -18.49
CA THR A 81 -2.42 7.93 -18.27
C THR A 81 -2.24 6.62 -17.51
N SER A 82 -1.19 5.87 -17.80
CA SER A 82 -0.86 4.63 -17.09
C SER A 82 -0.52 4.89 -15.62
N PHE A 83 0.29 5.92 -15.34
CA PHE A 83 0.63 6.31 -13.97
C PHE A 83 -0.59 6.82 -13.18
N GLN A 84 -1.46 7.61 -13.81
CA GLN A 84 -2.72 8.04 -13.20
C GLN A 84 -3.63 6.87 -12.85
N ASN A 85 -3.72 5.85 -13.71
CA ASN A 85 -4.46 4.63 -13.41
C ASN A 85 -3.87 3.86 -12.23
N VAL A 86 -2.54 3.81 -12.12
CA VAL A 86 -1.85 3.23 -10.95
C VAL A 86 -2.18 4.00 -9.68
N LEU A 87 -2.10 5.34 -9.71
CA LEU A 87 -2.43 6.19 -8.57
C LEU A 87 -3.89 5.99 -8.13
N GLN A 88 -4.82 5.91 -9.08
CA GLN A 88 -6.22 5.60 -8.78
C GLN A 88 -6.38 4.21 -8.14
N GLY A 89 -5.66 3.21 -8.65
CA GLY A 89 -5.61 1.88 -8.05
C GLY A 89 -5.11 1.91 -6.60
N MET A 90 -4.08 2.71 -6.32
CA MET A 90 -3.55 2.92 -4.97
C MET A 90 -4.57 3.61 -4.05
N HIS A 91 -5.29 4.63 -4.53
CA HIS A 91 -6.39 5.24 -3.77
C HIS A 91 -7.50 4.23 -3.42
N ASN A 92 -7.84 3.34 -4.35
CA ASN A 92 -8.83 2.30 -4.10
C ASN A 92 -8.34 1.30 -3.04
N LEU A 93 -7.08 0.87 -3.11
CA LEU A 93 -6.48 -0.01 -2.10
C LEU A 93 -6.38 0.66 -0.73
N LEU A 94 -6.05 1.96 -0.68
CA LEU A 94 -6.07 2.76 0.53
C LEU A 94 -7.46 2.77 1.17
N ALA A 95 -8.51 3.00 0.37
CA ALA A 95 -9.89 2.99 0.86
C ALA A 95 -10.27 1.62 1.47
N VAL A 96 -9.92 0.53 0.79
CA VAL A 96 -10.14 -0.84 1.29
C VAL A 96 -9.33 -1.11 2.56
N GLY A 97 -8.07 -0.69 2.62
CA GLY A 97 -7.22 -0.84 3.80
C GLY A 97 -7.75 -0.07 5.01
N MET A 98 -8.22 1.17 4.81
CA MET A 98 -8.87 1.97 5.85
C MET A 98 -10.16 1.32 6.34
N PHE A 99 -10.98 0.81 5.43
CA PHE A 99 -12.20 0.10 5.78
C PHE A 99 -11.91 -1.13 6.64
N HIS A 100 -10.95 -1.96 6.25
CA HIS A 100 -10.55 -3.12 7.04
C HIS A 100 -9.94 -2.76 8.40
N LEU A 101 -9.16 -1.68 8.47
CA LEU A 101 -8.63 -1.19 9.74
C LEU A 101 -9.77 -0.78 10.69
N PHE A 102 -10.77 -0.07 10.16
CA PHE A 102 -11.96 0.29 10.92
C PHE A 102 -12.76 -0.93 11.38
N GLU A 103 -13.00 -1.91 10.51
CA GLU A 103 -13.67 -3.17 10.89
C GLU A 103 -12.94 -3.89 12.02
N GLN A 104 -11.60 -3.97 11.95
CA GLN A 104 -10.78 -4.57 13.00
C GLN A 104 -10.92 -3.82 14.33
N GLN A 105 -10.92 -2.49 14.31
CA GLN A 105 -11.10 -1.66 15.50
C GLN A 105 -12.49 -1.85 16.12
N VAL A 106 -13.55 -1.91 15.31
CA VAL A 106 -14.93 -2.16 15.77
C VAL A 106 -15.06 -3.56 16.37
N CYS A 107 -14.53 -4.59 15.69
CA CYS A 107 -14.54 -5.95 16.21
C CYS A 107 -13.79 -6.06 17.54
N THR A 108 -12.65 -5.39 17.65
CA THR A 108 -11.82 -5.41 18.86
C THR A 108 -12.50 -4.69 20.01
N PHE A 109 -13.12 -3.54 19.74
CA PHE A 109 -13.97 -2.85 20.70
C PHE A 109 -15.12 -3.74 21.19
N ASN A 110 -15.84 -4.37 20.26
CA ASN A 110 -16.95 -5.25 20.61
C ASN A 110 -16.50 -6.46 21.45
N GLN A 111 -15.36 -7.06 21.13
CA GLN A 111 -14.81 -8.16 21.92
C GLN A 111 -14.38 -7.72 23.33
N ALA A 112 -13.77 -6.54 23.45
CA ALA A 112 -13.40 -5.98 24.74
C ALA A 112 -14.62 -5.67 25.59
N PHE A 113 -15.67 -5.12 24.97
CA PHE A 113 -16.93 -4.80 25.63
C PHE A 113 -17.68 -6.07 26.09
N GLN A 114 -17.85 -7.05 25.20
CA GLN A 114 -18.64 -8.26 25.49
C GLN A 114 -17.93 -9.25 26.41
N TYR A 115 -16.61 -9.40 26.28
CA TYR A 115 -15.86 -10.48 26.93
C TYR A 115 -14.81 -9.98 27.92
N GLY A 116 -14.73 -8.66 28.19
CA GLY A 116 -13.73 -8.08 29.08
C GLY A 116 -12.29 -8.31 28.61
N ARG A 117 -12.08 -8.59 27.32
CA ARG A 117 -10.74 -8.85 26.77
C ARG A 117 -9.95 -7.54 26.65
N PRO A 118 -8.66 -7.53 27.00
CA PRO A 118 -7.82 -6.37 26.75
C PRO A 118 -7.68 -6.15 25.24
N ILE A 119 -7.89 -4.91 24.79
CA ILE A 119 -7.61 -4.50 23.42
C ILE A 119 -6.09 -4.55 23.24
N ARG A 120 -5.63 -5.40 22.32
CA ARG A 120 -4.22 -5.48 21.96
C ARG A 120 -4.01 -4.66 20.70
N SER A 121 -2.86 -3.97 20.60
CA SER A 121 -2.45 -3.42 19.32
C SER A 121 -2.23 -4.57 18.34
N PHE A 122 -2.81 -4.48 17.14
CA PHE A 122 -2.49 -5.41 16.06
C PHE A 122 -1.06 -5.21 15.53
N ALA A 123 -0.34 -4.19 16.01
CA ALA A 123 1.05 -3.91 15.62
C ALA A 123 2.05 -4.89 16.24
N GLN A 124 1.71 -5.61 17.32
CA GLN A 124 2.68 -6.45 18.05
C GLN A 124 3.01 -7.82 17.43
N PRO A 125 2.08 -8.65 16.92
CA PRO A 125 2.42 -10.05 16.60
C PRO A 125 3.31 -10.23 15.35
N ALA A 126 3.45 -9.19 14.50
CA ALA A 126 4.36 -9.23 13.36
C ALA A 126 5.78 -8.76 13.73
N ILE A 127 5.91 -7.75 14.61
CA ILE A 127 7.21 -7.20 15.00
C ILE A 127 7.96 -8.15 15.93
N GLU A 128 7.28 -8.85 16.85
CA GLU A 128 7.93 -9.86 17.72
C GLU A 128 8.45 -11.06 16.93
N LYS A 129 7.80 -11.45 15.82
CA LYS A 129 8.32 -12.51 14.94
C LYS A 129 9.53 -12.08 14.12
N CYS A 130 9.61 -10.81 13.73
CA CYS A 130 10.77 -10.27 13.03
C CYS A 130 11.96 -10.00 13.97
N ALA A 131 11.71 -9.65 15.24
CA ALA A 131 12.76 -9.39 16.24
C ALA A 131 13.40 -10.66 16.83
N LEU A 132 12.85 -11.85 16.56
CA LEU A 132 13.34 -13.13 17.07
C LEU A 132 14.11 -13.97 16.04
N LEU A 133 14.46 -13.42 14.87
CA LEU A 133 15.36 -14.12 13.95
C LEU A 133 16.81 -13.93 14.43
N PRO A 134 17.52 -15.01 14.83
CA PRO A 134 18.92 -14.89 15.20
C PRO A 134 19.72 -14.47 13.96
N SER A 135 20.53 -13.43 14.13
CA SER A 135 21.57 -13.04 13.21
C SER A 135 22.60 -14.16 13.11
N SER A 136 22.46 -15.09 12.17
CA SER A 136 23.55 -15.98 11.78
C SER A 136 23.44 -16.36 10.31
N THR A 137 24.32 -15.75 9.53
CA THR A 137 25.07 -16.34 8.41
C THR A 137 24.90 -17.85 8.22
N ASN A 138 24.31 -18.27 7.09
CA ASN A 138 24.96 -19.09 6.04
C ASN A 138 23.96 -19.70 5.05
N ALA A 139 24.43 -19.76 3.81
CA ALA A 139 23.77 -20.26 2.60
C ALA A 139 23.08 -21.64 2.71
N ARG A 140 21.93 -21.80 2.05
CA ARG A 140 21.73 -22.64 0.84
C ARG A 140 20.24 -22.82 0.52
N SER A 141 20.00 -22.93 -0.79
CA SER A 141 18.79 -23.41 -1.47
C SER A 141 17.94 -24.43 -0.72
N SER A 142 16.61 -24.24 -0.72
CA SER A 142 15.66 -25.18 -1.35
C SER A 142 14.22 -24.78 -1.01
N ASN A 143 13.36 -24.82 -2.03
CA ASN A 143 11.91 -24.72 -1.96
C ASN A 143 11.30 -25.46 -0.75
N ALA A 144 10.47 -24.77 0.03
CA ALA A 144 9.44 -25.40 0.83
C ALA A 144 8.18 -24.51 0.86
N PHE A 145 7.27 -24.91 0.00
CA PHE A 145 5.87 -24.54 -0.10
C PHE A 145 5.15 -24.76 1.25
N CYS A 146 4.42 -23.77 1.76
CA CYS A 146 3.41 -23.93 2.80
C CYS A 146 2.44 -22.74 2.67
N GLY A 147 1.21 -22.84 2.15
CA GLY A 147 0.28 -23.96 2.21
C GLY A 147 -0.82 -23.62 3.22
N THR A 148 -1.84 -22.89 2.75
CA THR A 148 -3.27 -23.00 3.10
C THR A 148 -3.69 -23.10 4.58
N SER A 149 -4.38 -22.05 5.03
CA SER A 149 -5.67 -22.09 5.75
C SER A 149 -6.10 -23.43 6.37
N ALA A 150 -6.08 -23.52 7.70
CA ALA A 150 -6.88 -24.48 8.45
C ALA A 150 -7.74 -23.74 9.48
N CYS A 151 -8.95 -23.37 9.02
CA CYS A 151 -10.08 -22.97 9.85
C CYS A 151 -10.59 -24.22 10.58
N GLY A 152 -10.35 -24.32 11.89
CA GLY A 152 -10.80 -25.44 12.72
C GLY A 152 -12.30 -25.36 13.02
N ARG A 153 -13.08 -26.19 12.33
CA ARG A 153 -14.49 -26.51 12.64
C ARG A 153 -14.56 -27.28 13.96
N ARG A 154 -15.21 -26.72 14.97
CA ARG A 154 -15.69 -27.45 16.15
C ARG A 154 -16.98 -28.18 15.78
N VAL A 155 -17.01 -29.50 15.94
CA VAL A 155 -18.25 -30.29 15.96
C VAL A 155 -18.40 -30.84 17.37
N PHE A 156 -19.50 -30.46 18.02
CA PHE A 156 -20.00 -31.06 19.25
C PHE A 156 -20.67 -32.39 18.91
N HIS A 157 -20.34 -33.44 19.66
CA HIS A 157 -21.30 -34.31 20.37
C HIS A 157 -20.53 -35.14 21.41
#